data_AF-A0A962AIH9-F1
#
_entry.id   AF-A0A962AIH9-F1
#
_cell.length_a   1.000
_cell.length_b   1.000
_cell.length_c   1.000
_cell.angle_alpha   90.00
_cell.angle_beta   90.00
_cell.angle_gamma   90.00
#
_symmetry.space_group_name_H-M   'P 1'
#
loop_
_entity.id
_entity.type
_entity.pdbx_description
1 polymer ?
#
loop_
_entity_poly.entity_id
_entity_poly.type
_entity_poly.pdbx_seq_one_letter_code
_entity_poly.pdbx_strand_id
1 'polypeptide(L)'
;MLSVQNASFSRTPQGHVRIALDDAAFARADVIFIEPESGEVSGLIGHVHFVIGVAPLPLAQAAMRHEAVILTAPHPLGHDIVLTAPVCTLH
;
A
#
# COMPACT_ATOMS: atom_id res chain seq x y z
N MET A 1 -4.62 1.24 -17.46
CA MET A 1 -4.36 1.53 -16.04
C MET A 1 -3.89 0.24 -15.40
N LEU A 2 -2.73 0.23 -14.75
CA LEU A 2 -2.25 -0.95 -14.01
C LEU A 2 -2.97 -0.99 -12.66
N SER A 3 -3.48 -2.16 -12.27
CA SER A 3 -4.16 -2.37 -11.01
C SER A 3 -3.70 -3.67 -10.36
N VAL A 4 -3.59 -3.67 -9.05
CA VAL A 4 -3.32 -4.88 -8.27
C VAL A 4 -4.59 -5.72 -8.22
N GLN A 5 -4.49 -7.03 -8.50
CA GLN A 5 -5.69 -7.88 -8.58
C GLN A 5 -6.17 -8.34 -7.20
N ASN A 6 -5.27 -8.45 -6.20
CA ASN A 6 -5.63 -8.88 -4.84
C ASN A 6 -4.81 -8.15 -3.76
N ALA A 7 -5.14 -6.89 -3.47
CA ALA A 7 -4.61 -6.19 -2.32
C ALA A 7 -5.45 -6.46 -1.06
N SER A 8 -4.81 -6.64 0.09
CA SER A 8 -5.49 -6.69 1.39
C SER A 8 -4.87 -5.72 2.39
N PHE A 9 -5.70 -5.17 3.26
CA PHE A 9 -5.32 -4.13 4.21
C PHE A 9 -5.49 -4.65 5.64
N SER A 10 -4.46 -4.48 6.46
CA SER A 10 -4.47 -4.89 7.86
C SER A 10 -3.66 -3.92 8.72
N ARG A 11 -3.68 -4.15 10.03
CA ARG A 11 -2.92 -3.36 11.00
C ARG A 11 -1.99 -4.27 11.79
N THR A 12 -0.74 -3.87 11.96
CA THR A 12 0.20 -4.59 12.82
C THR A 12 -0.12 -4.36 14.31
N PRO A 13 0.40 -5.19 15.23
CA PRO A 13 0.25 -4.96 16.68
C PRO A 13 0.78 -3.59 17.14
N GLN A 14 1.79 -3.03 16.44
CA GLN A 14 2.38 -1.72 16.72
C GLN A 14 1.55 -0.56 16.14
N GLY A 15 0.49 -0.87 15.38
CA GLY A 15 -0.43 0.11 14.85
C GLY A 15 -0.16 0.57 13.41
N HIS A 16 0.93 0.12 12.77
CA HIS A 16 1.22 0.44 11.38
C HIS A 16 0.23 -0.25 10.44
N VAL A 17 -0.10 0.41 9.33
CA VAL A 17 -0.92 -0.20 8.27
C VAL A 17 -0.03 -1.09 7.40
N ARG A 18 -0.51 -2.30 7.14
CA ARG A 18 0.11 -3.27 6.24
C ARG A 18 -0.79 -3.50 5.04
N ILE A 19 -0.22 -3.36 3.85
CA ILE A 19 -0.84 -3.66 2.57
C ILE A 19 -0.16 -4.90 2.01
N ALA A 20 -0.88 -6.02 1.94
CA ALA A 20 -0.39 -7.22 1.31
C ALA A 20 -0.84 -7.27 -0.15
N LEU A 21 0.11 -7.51 -1.04
CA LEU A 21 -0.02 -7.52 -2.50
C LEU A 21 0.34 -8.91 -3.00
N ASP A 22 -0.18 -9.28 -4.17
CA ASP A 22 0.10 -10.56 -4.84
C ASP A 22 1.41 -10.53 -5.64
N ASP A 23 1.80 -9.38 -6.18
CA ASP A 23 3.01 -9.21 -6.98
C ASP A 23 4.10 -8.42 -6.23
N ALA A 24 5.28 -9.05 -6.14
CA ALA A 24 6.52 -8.49 -5.64
C ALA A 24 6.92 -7.16 -6.31
N ALA A 25 6.59 -6.96 -7.58
CA ALA A 25 6.87 -5.72 -8.30
C ALA A 25 6.15 -4.52 -7.64
N PHE A 26 4.87 -4.68 -7.28
CA PHE A 26 4.08 -3.61 -6.68
C PHE A 26 4.47 -3.31 -5.23
N ALA A 27 5.02 -4.28 -4.50
CA ALA A 27 5.52 -4.07 -3.14
C ALA A 27 6.72 -3.11 -3.06
N ARG A 28 7.37 -2.81 -4.20
CA ARG A 28 8.50 -1.86 -4.30
C ARG A 28 8.05 -0.43 -4.57
N ALA A 29 6.79 -0.08 -4.27
CA ALA A 29 6.31 1.29 -4.46
C ALA A 29 7.17 2.30 -3.70
N ASP A 30 7.57 3.34 -4.40
CA ASP A 30 8.38 4.44 -3.87
C ASP A 30 7.55 5.35 -2.95
N VAL A 31 6.25 5.47 -3.24
CA VAL A 31 5.28 6.22 -2.45
C VAL A 31 3.89 5.62 -2.63
N ILE A 32 3.09 5.69 -1.56
CA ILE A 32 1.67 5.34 -1.55
C ILE A 32 0.86 6.61 -1.39
N PHE A 33 -0.15 6.77 -2.24
CA PHE A 33 -1.12 7.84 -2.16
C PHE A 33 -2.42 7.33 -1.57
N ILE A 34 -3.04 8.15 -0.72
CA ILE A 34 -4.35 7.88 -0.14
C ILE A 34 -5.25 9.08 -0.41
N GLU A 35 -6.40 8.83 -1.04
CA GLU A 35 -7.48 9.81 -1.16
C GLU A 35 -8.32 9.78 0.13
N PRO A 36 -8.41 10.90 0.87
CA PRO A 36 -9.00 10.91 2.21
C PRO A 36 -10.51 10.67 2.22
N GLU A 37 -11.22 11.05 1.15
CA GLU A 37 -12.68 10.95 1.07
C GLU A 37 -13.15 9.53 0.71
N SER A 38 -12.52 8.92 -0.30
CA SER A 38 -12.90 7.60 -0.80
C SER A 38 -12.17 6.45 -0.10
N GLY A 39 -10.99 6.72 0.48
CA GLY A 39 -10.06 5.69 0.93
C GLY A 39 -9.36 4.97 -0.22
N GLU A 40 -9.43 5.49 -1.45
CA GLU A 40 -8.68 4.97 -2.58
C GLU A 40 -7.18 5.04 -2.29
N VAL A 41 -6.50 3.93 -2.58
CA VAL A 41 -5.07 3.77 -2.41
C VAL A 41 -4.45 3.48 -3.77
N SER A 42 -3.44 4.26 -4.10
CA SER A 42 -2.63 4.08 -5.31
C SER A 42 -1.15 4.18 -4.99
N GLY A 43 -0.29 3.71 -5.88
CA GLY A 43 1.15 3.68 -5.67
C GLY A 43 1.93 4.18 -6.88
N LEU A 44 3.15 4.65 -6.63
CA LEU A 44 4.11 5.03 -7.67
C LEU A 44 5.32 4.11 -7.63
N ILE A 45 5.74 3.59 -8.78
CA ILE A 45 7.05 2.94 -8.97
C ILE A 45 7.74 3.63 -10.15
N GLY A 46 8.82 4.36 -9.87
CA GLY A 46 9.48 5.22 -10.83
C GLY A 46 8.51 6.28 -11.38
N HIS A 47 8.09 6.11 -12.63
CA HIS A 47 7.13 6.99 -13.31
C HIS A 47 5.76 6.33 -13.54
N VAL A 48 5.54 5.14 -13.00
CA VAL A 48 4.34 4.35 -13.23
C VAL A 48 3.42 4.46 -12.02
N HIS A 49 2.25 5.05 -12.22
CA HIS A 49 1.18 5.11 -11.25
C HIS A 49 0.22 3.93 -11.45
N PHE A 50 -0.18 3.28 -10.35
CA PHE A 50 -1.07 2.13 -10.38
C PHE A 50 -2.04 2.15 -9.20
N VAL A 51 -3.23 1.58 -9.42
CA VAL A 51 -4.26 1.51 -8.39
C VAL A 51 -4.09 0.24 -7.58
N ILE A 52 -4.10 0.37 -6.26
CA ILE A 52 -4.01 -0.78 -5.34
C ILE A 52 -5.41 -1.24 -4.96
N GLY A 53 -6.30 -0.29 -4.66
CA GLY A 53 -7.68 -0.58 -4.29
C GLY A 53 -8.21 0.44 -3.29
N VAL A 54 -9.25 0.07 -2.54
CA VAL A 54 -9.88 0.94 -1.54
C VAL A 54 -9.64 0.35 -0.16
N ALA A 55 -8.97 1.11 0.71
CA ALA A 55 -8.76 0.71 2.09
C ALA A 55 -10.02 1.00 2.93
N PRO A 56 -10.37 0.15 3.91
CA PRO A 56 -11.37 0.51 4.90
C PRO A 56 -11.01 1.84 5.57
N LEU A 57 -11.99 2.73 5.72
CA LEU A 57 -11.84 4.07 6.30
C LEU A 57 -10.95 4.13 7.56
N PRO A 58 -11.12 3.24 8.57
CA PRO A 58 -10.26 3.24 9.75
C PRO A 58 -8.77 2.98 9.45
N LEU A 59 -8.48 2.17 8.43
CA LEU A 59 -7.12 1.87 7.99
C LEU A 59 -6.57 2.99 7.11
N ALA A 60 -7.37 3.57 6.22
CA ALA A 60 -6.96 4.75 5.45
C ALA A 60 -6.58 5.91 6.40
N GLN A 61 -7.42 6.19 7.40
CA GLN A 61 -7.14 7.20 8.43
C GLN A 61 -5.92 6.87 9.27
N ALA A 62 -5.71 5.59 9.62
CA ALA A 62 -4.50 5.19 10.34
C ALA A 62 -3.26 5.40 9.48
N ALA A 63 -3.28 5.00 8.21
CA ALA A 63 -2.18 5.20 7.28
C ALA A 63 -1.84 6.69 7.11
N MET A 64 -2.83 7.58 7.00
CA MET A 64 -2.59 9.03 6.91
C MET A 64 -2.01 9.65 8.19
N ARG A 65 -2.16 9.00 9.35
CA ARG A 65 -1.51 9.45 10.61
C ARG A 65 -0.06 8.97 10.74
N HIS A 66 0.32 7.98 9.93
CA HIS A 66 1.68 7.46 9.89
C HIS A 66 2.40 8.03 8.66
N GLU A 67 3.70 8.25 8.78
CA GLU A 67 4.50 8.73 7.64
C GLU A 67 4.71 7.64 6.57
N ALA A 68 4.42 6.37 6.89
CA ALA A 68 4.65 5.23 6.00
C ALA A 68 3.71 4.05 6.30
N VAL A 69 3.54 3.19 5.30
CA VAL A 69 2.88 1.87 5.39
C VAL A 69 3.87 0.75 5.10
N ILE A 70 3.55 -0.45 5.57
CA ILE A 70 4.30 -1.67 5.27
C ILE A 70 3.67 -2.33 4.03
N LEU A 71 4.47 -2.57 3.01
CA LEU A 71 4.08 -3.34 1.83
C LEU A 71 4.64 -4.76 1.96
N THR A 72 3.80 -5.77 1.72
CA THR A 72 4.25 -7.18 1.72
C THR A 72 3.77 -7.91 0.48
N ALA A 73 4.60 -8.78 -0.10
CA ALA A 73 4.21 -9.64 -1.22
C ALA A 73 5.01 -10.95 -1.24
N PRO A 74 4.44 -12.05 -1.75
CA PRO A 74 5.17 -13.30 -1.91
C PRO A 74 6.24 -13.17 -3.00
N HIS A 75 7.48 -13.56 -2.70
CA HIS A 75 8.54 -13.69 -3.71
C HIS A 75 8.43 -15.05 -4.40
N PRO A 76 8.67 -15.15 -5.72
CA PRO A 76 8.74 -16.43 -6.44
C PRO A 76 9.75 -17.46 -5.91
N LEU A 77 10.63 -17.07 -4.98
CA LEU A 77 11.64 -17.93 -4.36
C LEU A 77 11.16 -18.48 -3.01
N GLY A 78 9.89 -18.23 -2.63
CA GLY A 78 9.25 -18.80 -1.45
C GLY A 78 9.42 -18.01 -0.14
N HIS A 79 9.97 -16.81 -0.20
CA HIS A 79 10.03 -15.89 0.95
C HIS A 79 9.12 -14.68 0.72
N ASP A 80 8.75 -13.96 1.78
CA ASP A 80 7.98 -12.72 1.67
C ASP A 80 8.91 -11.51 1.52
N ILE A 81 8.59 -10.63 0.58
CA ILE A 81 9.15 -9.28 0.51
C ILE A 81 8.40 -8.43 1.52
N VAL A 82 9.14 -7.68 2.34
CA VAL A 82 8.58 -6.72 3.29
C VAL A 82 9.32 -5.40 3.10
N LEU A 83 8.60 -4.38 2.64
CA LEU A 83 9.12 -3.04 2.37
C LEU A 83 8.28 -2.00 3.09
N THR A 84 8.80 -0.78 3.17
CA THR A 84 8.08 0.37 3.72
C THR A 84 8.00 1.44 2.65
N ALA A 85 6.81 2.01 2.47
CA ALA A 85 6.59 3.08 1.51
C ALA A 85 6.00 4.30 2.24
N PRO A 86 6.52 5.52 1.99
CA PRO A 86 5.97 6.74 2.55
C PRO A 86 4.53 6.95 2.08
N VAL A 87 3.73 7.62 2.91
CA VAL A 87 2.35 8.00 2.60
C VAL A 87 2.31 9.45 2.17
N CYS A 88 1.63 9.71 1.05
CA CYS A 88 1.26 11.05 0.60
C CYS A 88 -0.27 11.15 0.53
N THR A 89 -0.83 12.20 1.10
CA THR A 89 -2.26 12.46 1.04
C THR A 89 -2.56 13.32 -0.18
N LEU A 90 -3.53 12.90 -0.99
CA LEU A 90 -4.01 13.71 -2.11
C LEU A 90 -4.98 14.78 -1.58
N HIS A 91 -4.83 16.01 -2.09
CA HIS A 91 -5.63 17.18 -1.71
C HIS A 91 -6.52 17.62 -2.87
#